data_AF-A0A6G3CGG3-F1
#
_entry.id   AF-A0A6G3CGG3-F1
#
_cell.length_a   1.000
_cell.length_b   1.000
_cell.length_c   1.000
_cell.angle_alpha   90.00
_cell.angle_beta   90.00
_cell.angle_gamma   90.00
#
_symmetry.space_group_name_H-M   'P 1'
#
loop_
_entity.id
_entity.type
_entity.pdbx_description
1 polymer ?
#
loop_
_entity_poly.entity_id
_entity_poly.type
_entity_poly.pdbx_seq_one_letter_code
_entity_poly.pdbx_strand_id
1 'polypeptide(L)'
;MATPTLSTVDTDLVEIVESVRLDHDEIVKAYAQYLDRLPDAPSGKPEDRLRRLGLTHRAGAEDPWRDAGTGQFDQQTGEKNFEEREFAFFNEALKDTYFYELYRQLPFRAGRMRLVTLNPGEIYHMHTDHSRVAHVSITTNEDSRLLFRSGHTYHVPTDGRVHILNTLRHHSAYNAGGTERIHLTMTLAD
;
A
#
# COMPACT_ATOMS: atom_id res chain seq x y z
N MET A 1 -11.12 0.78 -20.66
CA MET A 1 -10.53 -0.26 -19.79
C MET A 1 -11.61 -1.31 -19.54
N ALA A 2 -11.28 -2.59 -19.61
CA ALA A 2 -12.23 -3.65 -19.26
C ALA A 2 -12.55 -3.57 -17.76
N THR A 3 -13.80 -3.80 -17.37
CA THR A 3 -14.18 -3.86 -15.95
C THR A 3 -13.38 -4.98 -15.28
N PRO A 4 -12.65 -4.71 -14.18
CA PRO A 4 -11.95 -5.78 -13.45
C PRO A 4 -12.93 -6.85 -13.00
N THR A 5 -12.55 -8.12 -13.18
CA THR A 5 -13.25 -9.24 -12.53
C THR A 5 -12.85 -9.22 -11.06
N LEU A 6 -13.81 -8.92 -10.19
CA LEU A 6 -13.64 -8.90 -8.75
C LEU A 6 -14.51 -10.00 -8.13
N SER A 7 -13.95 -10.77 -7.19
CA SER A 7 -14.75 -11.61 -6.30
C SER A 7 -14.92 -10.89 -4.96
N THR A 8 -16.07 -11.10 -4.33
CA THR A 8 -16.38 -10.45 -3.08
C THR A 8 -16.22 -11.41 -1.92
N VAL A 9 -15.39 -11.05 -0.94
CA VAL A 9 -15.24 -11.80 0.31
C VAL A 9 -16.24 -11.32 1.35
N ASP A 10 -16.44 -10.00 1.39
CA ASP A 10 -17.46 -9.32 2.18
C ASP A 10 -18.00 -8.15 1.33
N THR A 11 -19.30 -8.17 1.05
CA THR A 11 -19.98 -7.31 0.05
C THR A 11 -19.76 -5.82 0.22
N ASP A 12 -19.41 -5.38 1.42
CA ASP A 12 -19.17 -3.97 1.70
C ASP A 12 -17.73 -3.63 2.10
N LEU A 13 -16.86 -4.62 2.32
CA LEU A 13 -15.56 -4.40 2.96
C LEU A 13 -14.37 -4.87 2.14
N VAL A 14 -14.46 -6.00 1.43
CA VAL A 14 -13.30 -6.62 0.78
C VAL A 14 -13.65 -7.27 -0.56
N GLU A 15 -12.90 -6.89 -1.57
CA GLU A 15 -12.93 -7.46 -2.92
C GLU A 15 -11.54 -8.02 -3.29
N ILE A 16 -11.50 -9.10 -4.06
CA ILE A 16 -10.27 -9.70 -4.58
C ILE A 16 -10.23 -9.49 -6.10
N VAL A 17 -9.08 -9.05 -6.61
CA VAL A 17 -8.83 -8.96 -8.05
C VAL A 17 -8.53 -10.36 -8.61
N GLU A 18 -9.44 -10.91 -9.40
CA GLU A 18 -9.29 -12.27 -9.96
C GLU A 18 -8.36 -12.31 -11.18
N SER A 19 -8.21 -11.18 -11.88
CA SER A 19 -7.42 -11.10 -13.13
C SER A 19 -5.90 -11.07 -12.89
N VAL A 20 -5.46 -10.95 -11.63
CA VAL A 20 -4.05 -10.80 -11.28
C VAL A 20 -3.69 -11.87 -10.26
N ARG A 21 -2.70 -12.70 -10.60
CA ARG A 21 -2.08 -13.64 -9.68
C ARG A 21 -0.58 -13.46 -9.70
N LEU A 22 -0.03 -13.12 -8.55
CA LEU A 22 1.37 -12.76 -8.39
C LEU A 22 2.14 -13.93 -7.80
N ASP A 23 3.40 -14.05 -8.19
CA ASP A 23 4.35 -14.96 -7.57
C ASP A 23 4.87 -14.33 -6.26
N HIS A 24 4.63 -15.00 -5.14
CA HIS A 24 5.01 -14.49 -3.83
C HIS A 24 6.53 -14.40 -3.66
N ASP A 25 7.29 -15.35 -4.20
CA ASP A 25 8.75 -15.38 -4.06
C ASP A 25 9.38 -14.22 -4.85
N GLU A 26 8.83 -13.89 -6.03
CA GLU A 26 9.27 -12.72 -6.80
C GLU A 26 8.89 -11.39 -6.13
N ILE A 27 7.76 -11.32 -5.39
CA ILE A 27 7.45 -10.15 -4.55
C ILE A 27 8.49 -9.98 -3.43
N VAL A 28 8.85 -11.07 -2.74
CA VAL A 28 9.85 -11.05 -1.67
C VAL A 28 11.22 -10.64 -2.21
N LYS A 29 11.60 -11.14 -3.37
CA LYS A 29 12.83 -10.74 -4.07
C LYS A 29 12.81 -9.27 -4.49
N ALA A 30 11.71 -8.76 -5.02
CA ALA A 30 11.56 -7.33 -5.33
C ALA A 30 11.64 -6.46 -4.08
N TYR A 31 11.13 -6.93 -2.95
CA TYR A 31 11.29 -6.26 -1.66
C TYR A 31 12.75 -6.20 -1.21
N ALA A 32 13.52 -7.28 -1.36
CA ALA A 32 14.96 -7.26 -1.08
C ALA A 32 15.71 -6.25 -1.98
N GLN A 33 15.43 -6.26 -3.29
CA GLN A 33 16.00 -5.28 -4.24
C GLN A 33 15.63 -3.84 -3.87
N TYR A 34 14.41 -3.62 -3.38
CA TYR A 34 13.97 -2.33 -2.88
C TYR A 34 14.79 -1.88 -1.67
N LEU A 35 15.02 -2.76 -0.68
CA LEU A 35 15.82 -2.47 0.52
C LEU A 35 17.26 -2.08 0.18
N ASP A 36 17.87 -2.74 -0.80
CA ASP A 36 19.24 -2.45 -1.25
C ASP A 36 19.38 -1.06 -1.89
N ARG A 37 18.29 -0.54 -2.47
CA ARG A 37 18.26 0.71 -3.23
C ARG A 37 17.74 1.90 -2.44
N LEU A 38 17.32 1.67 -1.20
CA LEU A 38 16.75 2.71 -0.35
C LEU A 38 17.71 3.89 -0.20
N PRO A 39 17.27 5.12 -0.50
CA PRO A 39 18.07 6.30 -0.22
C PRO A 39 18.28 6.45 1.29
N ASP A 40 19.36 7.13 1.66
CA ASP A 40 19.59 7.49 3.06
C ASP A 40 18.43 8.32 3.61
N ALA A 41 18.11 8.12 4.89
CA ALA A 41 17.10 8.92 5.55
C ALA A 41 17.56 10.38 5.62
N PRO A 42 16.69 11.39 5.35
CA PRO A 42 17.08 12.80 5.45
C PRO A 42 17.51 13.19 6.87
N SER A 43 17.00 12.48 7.88
CA SER A 43 17.38 12.64 9.29
C SER A 43 18.75 12.05 9.63
N GLY A 44 19.33 11.24 8.74
CA GLY A 44 20.53 10.44 8.99
C GLY A 44 20.32 9.26 9.94
N LYS A 45 19.08 9.05 10.42
CA LYS A 45 18.76 8.00 11.39
C LYS A 45 18.36 6.69 10.69
N PRO A 46 18.98 5.55 11.02
CA PRO A 46 18.67 4.27 10.37
C PRO A 46 17.18 3.87 10.46
N GLU A 47 16.52 4.17 11.57
CA GLU A 47 15.10 3.85 11.79
C GLU A 47 14.14 4.63 10.89
N ASP A 48 14.57 5.75 10.32
CA ASP A 48 13.77 6.57 9.42
C ASP A 48 13.93 6.14 7.95
N ARG A 49 14.84 5.20 7.66
CA ARG A 49 15.18 4.80 6.28
C ARG A 49 14.00 4.21 5.51
N LEU A 50 13.04 3.60 6.21
CA LEU A 50 11.84 3.00 5.60
C LEU A 50 10.62 3.93 5.62
N ARG A 51 10.71 5.08 6.29
CA ARG A 51 9.54 5.93 6.51
C ARG A 51 9.19 6.72 5.27
N ARG A 52 7.88 6.73 4.96
CA ARG A 52 7.26 7.62 3.96
C ARG A 52 7.81 7.41 2.55
N LEU A 53 8.05 6.15 2.17
CA LEU A 53 8.57 5.81 0.87
C LEU A 53 7.49 5.26 -0.07
N GLY A 54 7.60 5.64 -1.34
CA GLY A 54 6.69 5.30 -2.41
C GLY A 54 7.40 4.68 -3.62
N LEU A 55 6.61 3.89 -4.34
CA LEU A 55 6.95 3.31 -5.64
C LEU A 55 6.34 4.14 -6.77
N THR A 56 5.39 5.02 -6.47
CA THR A 56 4.85 6.00 -7.41
C THR A 56 5.08 7.42 -6.93
N HIS A 57 5.12 8.36 -7.87
CA HIS A 57 5.31 9.78 -7.60
C HIS A 57 4.55 10.64 -8.63
N ARG A 58 4.42 11.92 -8.31
CA ARG A 58 3.84 12.95 -9.18
C ARG A 58 4.82 13.40 -10.26
N ALA A 59 4.28 14.02 -11.30
CA ALA A 59 5.10 14.66 -12.34
C ALA A 59 6.03 15.71 -11.71
N GLY A 60 7.32 15.66 -12.05
CA GLY A 60 8.28 16.64 -11.57
C GLY A 60 8.63 16.55 -10.08
N ALA A 61 8.31 15.44 -9.40
CA ALA A 61 8.70 15.23 -8.01
C ALA A 61 10.23 15.34 -7.85
N GLU A 62 10.68 16.20 -6.92
CA GLU A 62 12.11 16.38 -6.61
C GLU A 62 12.71 15.11 -5.99
N ASP A 63 11.94 14.43 -5.14
CA ASP A 63 12.30 13.14 -4.55
C ASP A 63 11.22 12.09 -4.88
N PRO A 64 11.40 11.32 -5.97
CA PRO A 64 10.48 10.25 -6.37
C PRO A 64 10.25 9.18 -5.29
N TRP A 65 11.17 9.01 -4.34
CA TRP A 65 11.03 8.04 -3.27
C TRP A 65 10.08 8.53 -2.18
N ARG A 66 10.02 9.84 -1.91
CA ARG A 66 9.31 10.39 -0.74
C ARG A 66 8.01 11.10 -1.08
N ASP A 67 7.75 11.34 -2.36
CA ASP A 67 6.57 12.09 -2.80
C ASP A 67 5.25 11.48 -2.31
N ALA A 68 5.07 10.16 -2.44
CA ALA A 68 3.88 9.45 -1.95
C ALA A 68 3.81 9.32 -0.41
N GLY A 69 4.88 9.68 0.28
CA GLY A 69 4.97 9.68 1.73
C GLY A 69 4.18 10.78 2.44
N THR A 70 3.65 11.73 1.68
CA THR A 70 2.91 12.89 2.19
C THR A 70 1.45 12.55 2.52
N GLY A 71 0.90 13.24 3.53
CA GLY A 71 -0.50 13.14 3.89
C GLY A 71 -1.39 13.82 2.84
N GLN A 72 -2.54 13.23 2.53
CA GLN A 72 -3.45 13.79 1.51
C GLN A 72 -4.09 15.11 1.93
N PHE A 73 -4.19 15.35 3.24
CA PHE A 73 -4.75 16.57 3.80
C PHE A 73 -3.73 17.24 4.70
N ASP A 74 -3.66 18.55 4.58
CA ASP A 74 -2.98 19.38 5.55
C ASP A 74 -3.71 19.29 6.90
N GLN A 75 -2.97 18.98 7.96
CA GLN A 75 -3.57 18.70 9.27
C GLN A 75 -4.04 19.96 10.00
N GLN A 76 -3.63 21.16 9.55
CA GLN A 76 -4.00 22.43 10.18
C GLN A 76 -5.21 23.06 9.49
N THR A 77 -5.21 23.06 8.16
CA THR A 77 -6.20 23.73 7.32
C THR A 77 -7.31 22.78 6.84
N GLY A 78 -7.03 21.47 6.79
CA GLY A 78 -7.91 20.48 6.19
C GLY A 78 -7.95 20.53 4.66
N GLU A 79 -7.10 21.33 4.03
CA GLU A 79 -7.02 21.43 2.57
C GLU A 79 -6.40 20.15 1.97
N LYS A 80 -6.91 19.76 0.80
CA LYS A 80 -6.44 18.59 0.07
C LYS A 80 -5.14 18.94 -0.67
N ASN A 81 -4.06 18.26 -0.33
CA ASN A 81 -2.73 18.47 -0.91
C ASN A 81 -2.59 17.91 -2.33
N PHE A 82 -3.33 16.85 -2.64
CA PHE A 82 -3.25 16.14 -3.93
C PHE A 82 -4.46 15.24 -4.20
N GLU A 83 -4.65 14.94 -5.47
CA GLU A 83 -5.47 13.85 -5.99
C GLU A 83 -4.63 12.58 -6.18
N GLU A 84 -5.19 11.41 -5.88
CA GLU A 84 -4.47 10.13 -6.01
C GLU A 84 -3.99 9.88 -7.45
N ARG A 85 -4.75 10.35 -8.46
CA ARG A 85 -4.38 10.26 -9.88
C ARG A 85 -3.10 11.00 -10.25
N GLU A 86 -2.63 11.95 -9.43
CA GLU A 86 -1.39 12.68 -9.70
C GLU A 86 -0.15 11.77 -9.58
N PHE A 87 -0.22 10.69 -8.79
CA PHE A 87 0.84 9.70 -8.61
C PHE A 87 0.94 8.73 -9.79
N ALA A 88 1.07 9.30 -11.00
CA ALA A 88 0.97 8.60 -12.27
C ALA A 88 2.28 7.97 -12.75
N PHE A 89 3.41 8.26 -12.08
CA PHE A 89 4.74 7.83 -12.52
C PHE A 89 5.29 6.79 -11.56
N PHE A 90 5.73 5.66 -12.10
CA PHE A 90 6.42 4.64 -11.33
C PHE A 90 7.90 5.02 -11.18
N ASN A 91 8.46 4.81 -9.99
CA ASN A 91 9.84 5.15 -9.68
C ASN A 91 10.82 4.39 -10.60
N GLU A 92 11.58 5.15 -11.39
CA GLU A 92 12.54 4.62 -12.38
C GLU A 92 13.54 3.62 -11.77
N ALA A 93 13.95 3.85 -10.52
CA ALA A 93 14.91 3.01 -9.81
C ALA A 93 14.38 1.60 -9.48
N LEU A 94 13.10 1.33 -9.73
CA LEU A 94 12.43 0.07 -9.40
C LEU A 94 11.79 -0.61 -10.62
N LYS A 95 11.94 -0.05 -11.83
CA LYS A 95 11.27 -0.56 -13.04
C LYS A 95 11.75 -1.94 -13.50
N ASP A 96 12.94 -2.34 -13.09
CA ASP A 96 13.54 -3.65 -13.33
C ASP A 96 13.17 -4.69 -12.25
N THR A 97 12.25 -4.36 -11.34
CA THR A 97 11.80 -5.25 -10.26
C THR A 97 10.39 -5.79 -10.54
N TYR A 98 10.01 -6.87 -9.85
CA TYR A 98 8.68 -7.46 -9.94
C TYR A 98 7.55 -6.49 -9.53
N PHE A 99 7.85 -5.45 -8.74
CA PHE A 99 6.87 -4.41 -8.42
C PHE A 99 6.36 -3.66 -9.66
N TYR A 100 7.22 -3.46 -10.68
CA TYR A 100 6.79 -2.80 -11.91
C TYR A 100 5.94 -3.71 -12.78
N GLU A 101 6.23 -5.02 -12.79
CA GLU A 101 5.38 -6.01 -13.44
C GLU A 101 3.99 -6.05 -12.81
N LEU A 102 3.91 -6.04 -11.49
CA LEU A 102 2.67 -5.93 -10.74
C LEU A 102 1.93 -4.64 -11.11
N TYR A 103 2.59 -3.48 -11.03
CA TYR A 103 2.00 -2.18 -11.35
C TYR A 103 1.36 -2.14 -12.74
N ARG A 104 2.03 -2.74 -13.74
CA ARG A 104 1.52 -2.83 -15.12
C ARG A 104 0.35 -3.79 -15.31
N GLN A 105 0.19 -4.77 -14.42
CA GLN A 105 -0.86 -5.79 -14.50
C GLN A 105 -2.13 -5.37 -13.76
N LEU A 106 -2.09 -4.29 -12.96
CA LEU A 106 -3.26 -3.82 -12.22
C LEU A 106 -4.39 -3.47 -13.18
N PRO A 107 -5.63 -3.94 -12.92
CA PRO A 107 -6.78 -3.61 -13.76
C PRO A 107 -7.43 -2.26 -13.38
N PHE A 108 -6.78 -1.51 -12.50
CA PHE A 108 -7.14 -0.16 -12.08
C PHE A 108 -5.90 0.72 -12.10
N ARG A 109 -6.10 2.03 -12.16
CA ARG A 109 -5.01 3.00 -12.03
C ARG A 109 -4.60 3.09 -10.56
N ALA A 110 -3.37 2.70 -10.25
CA ALA A 110 -2.81 2.96 -8.92
C ALA A 110 -2.50 4.45 -8.77
N GLY A 111 -2.88 5.03 -7.62
CA GLY A 111 -2.39 6.31 -7.16
C GLY A 111 -1.08 6.11 -6.39
N ARG A 112 -1.04 6.54 -5.13
CA ARG A 112 0.08 6.23 -4.23
C ARG A 112 0.24 4.73 -4.04
N MET A 113 1.40 4.22 -4.43
CA MET A 113 1.84 2.84 -4.22
C MET A 113 3.01 2.83 -3.24
N ARG A 114 2.90 2.13 -2.11
CA ARG A 114 3.83 2.29 -0.97
C ARG A 114 4.07 1.02 -0.14
N LEU A 115 5.30 0.95 0.36
CA LEU A 115 5.76 0.19 1.53
C LEU A 115 5.02 0.55 2.83
N VAL A 116 4.19 -0.32 3.41
CA VAL A 116 3.61 -0.09 4.76
C VAL A 116 3.95 -1.23 5.71
N THR A 117 4.84 -0.92 6.66
CA THR A 117 5.24 -1.80 7.76
C THR A 117 4.40 -1.52 9.02
N LEU A 118 3.97 -2.58 9.69
CA LEU A 118 3.45 -2.56 11.06
C LEU A 118 4.31 -3.49 11.93
N ASN A 119 4.96 -2.93 12.93
CA ASN A 119 5.74 -3.69 13.91
C ASN A 119 4.81 -4.40 14.92
N PRO A 120 5.30 -5.43 15.63
CA PRO A 120 4.56 -6.04 16.73
C PRO A 120 4.04 -5.01 17.74
N GLY A 121 2.74 -5.06 18.04
CA GLY A 121 2.06 -4.16 18.98
C GLY A 121 1.62 -2.82 18.39
N GLU A 122 1.92 -2.52 17.12
CA GLU A 122 1.46 -1.28 16.49
C GLU A 122 -0.01 -1.35 16.08
N ILE A 123 -0.69 -0.21 16.26
CA ILE A 123 -2.06 0.02 15.81
C ILE A 123 -2.19 1.46 15.31
N TYR A 124 -2.87 1.63 14.18
CA TYR A 124 -3.23 2.96 13.69
C TYR A 124 -4.49 3.47 14.39
N HIS A 125 -4.59 4.79 14.54
CA HIS A 125 -5.84 5.40 14.95
C HIS A 125 -6.94 5.05 13.94
N MET A 126 -8.16 4.93 14.45
CA MET A 126 -9.35 4.65 13.64
C MET A 126 -9.61 5.87 12.74
N HIS A 127 -9.73 5.68 11.41
CA HIS A 127 -9.88 6.76 10.42
C HIS A 127 -10.67 6.30 9.17
N THR A 128 -10.86 7.20 8.21
CA THR A 128 -11.37 6.92 6.86
C THR A 128 -10.38 7.46 5.83
N ASP A 129 -10.22 6.74 4.73
CA ASP A 129 -9.51 7.24 3.55
C ASP A 129 -10.48 7.90 2.57
N HIS A 130 -9.93 8.62 1.59
CA HIS A 130 -10.70 9.22 0.50
C HIS A 130 -10.75 8.35 -0.76
N SER A 131 -10.03 7.23 -0.77
CA SER A 131 -10.03 6.23 -1.83
C SER A 131 -9.95 4.84 -1.21
N ARG A 132 -10.51 3.83 -1.88
CA ARG A 132 -10.26 2.43 -1.51
C ARG A 132 -8.78 2.10 -1.68
N VAL A 133 -8.26 1.19 -0.85
CA VAL A 133 -6.84 0.81 -0.87
C VAL A 133 -6.72 -0.67 -1.15
N ALA A 134 -5.96 -1.00 -2.19
CA ALA A 134 -5.53 -2.36 -2.49
C ALA A 134 -4.29 -2.74 -1.68
N HIS A 135 -4.26 -3.99 -1.24
CA HIS A 135 -3.17 -4.57 -0.47
C HIS A 135 -2.67 -5.86 -1.12
N VAL A 136 -1.35 -6.03 -1.13
CA VAL A 136 -0.66 -7.30 -1.35
C VAL A 136 0.29 -7.48 -0.18
N SER A 137 0.23 -8.63 0.49
CA SER A 137 1.13 -8.88 1.62
C SER A 137 2.47 -9.47 1.14
N ILE A 138 3.56 -9.00 1.75
CA ILE A 138 4.92 -9.51 1.55
C ILE A 138 5.33 -10.37 2.74
N THR A 139 5.11 -9.83 3.95
CA THR A 139 5.24 -10.57 5.20
C THR A 139 4.01 -10.25 6.04
N THR A 140 3.40 -11.25 6.65
CA THR A 140 2.19 -11.08 7.46
C THR A 140 2.06 -12.22 8.47
N ASN A 141 1.14 -12.08 9.42
CA ASN A 141 0.77 -13.09 10.39
C ASN A 141 -0.74 -13.02 10.66
N GLU A 142 -1.37 -14.10 11.13
CA GLU A 142 -2.83 -14.18 11.30
C GLU A 142 -3.40 -13.17 12.32
N ASP A 143 -2.54 -12.69 13.23
CA ASP A 143 -2.83 -11.67 14.24
C ASP A 143 -2.63 -10.23 13.72
N SER A 144 -2.23 -10.07 12.46
CA SER A 144 -2.17 -8.79 11.75
C SER A 144 -3.41 -8.61 10.88
N ARG A 145 -4.23 -7.62 11.22
CA ARG A 145 -5.55 -7.44 10.60
C ARG A 145 -5.90 -5.98 10.33
N LEU A 146 -6.73 -5.76 9.32
CA LEU A 146 -7.59 -4.60 9.27
C LEU A 146 -8.77 -4.79 10.23
N LEU A 147 -9.15 -3.71 10.91
CA LEU A 147 -10.30 -3.63 11.81
C LEU A 147 -11.25 -2.56 11.29
N PHE A 148 -12.46 -2.93 10.94
CA PHE A 148 -13.53 -1.97 10.64
C PHE A 148 -14.30 -1.62 11.91
N ARG A 149 -14.83 -0.40 12.00
CA ARG A 149 -15.62 0.06 13.17
C ARG A 149 -16.85 -0.81 13.46
N SER A 150 -17.33 -1.56 12.47
CA SER A 150 -18.41 -2.54 12.64
C SER A 150 -18.00 -3.77 13.48
N GLY A 151 -16.72 -3.93 13.81
CA GLY A 151 -16.16 -5.10 14.50
C GLY A 151 -15.63 -6.17 13.55
N HIS A 152 -15.85 -6.04 12.24
CA HIS A 152 -15.28 -6.95 11.26
C HIS A 152 -13.77 -6.79 11.19
N THR A 153 -13.06 -7.91 11.11
CA THR A 153 -11.61 -7.93 10.91
C THR A 153 -11.25 -8.73 9.66
N TYR A 154 -10.18 -8.32 8.98
CA TYR A 154 -9.70 -8.99 7.79
C TYR A 154 -8.19 -9.16 7.80
N HIS A 155 -7.73 -10.39 7.56
CA HIS A 155 -6.34 -10.73 7.37
C HIS A 155 -6.02 -10.80 5.87
N VAL A 156 -4.97 -10.11 5.43
CA VAL A 156 -4.48 -10.19 4.05
C VAL A 156 -3.37 -11.25 4.02
N PRO A 157 -3.59 -12.43 3.40
CA PRO A 157 -2.62 -13.52 3.35
C PRO A 157 -1.54 -13.29 2.28
N THR A 158 -0.46 -14.07 2.33
CA THR A 158 0.61 -14.10 1.32
C THR A 158 0.26 -15.02 0.15
N ASP A 159 -0.94 -14.87 -0.41
CA ASP A 159 -1.46 -15.78 -1.44
C ASP A 159 -1.24 -15.27 -2.88
N GLY A 160 -0.54 -14.15 -3.03
CA GLY A 160 -0.24 -13.52 -4.31
C GLY A 160 -1.44 -12.82 -4.96
N ARG A 161 -2.52 -12.55 -4.21
CA ARG A 161 -3.68 -11.81 -4.73
C ARG A 161 -3.65 -10.34 -4.31
N VAL A 162 -4.41 -9.52 -5.05
CA VAL A 162 -4.65 -8.11 -4.73
C VAL A 162 -5.99 -8.00 -4.01
N HIS A 163 -5.96 -7.55 -2.76
CA HIS A 163 -7.12 -7.39 -1.89
C HIS A 163 -7.50 -5.92 -1.82
N ILE A 164 -8.62 -5.53 -2.45
CA ILE A 164 -9.16 -4.17 -2.38
C ILE A 164 -10.01 -4.06 -1.12
N LEU A 165 -9.56 -3.20 -0.20
CA LEU A 165 -10.23 -2.93 1.06
C LEU A 165 -11.04 -1.64 0.94
N ASN A 166 -12.28 -1.66 1.41
CA ASN A 166 -13.15 -0.49 1.40
C ASN A 166 -12.81 0.49 2.53
N THR A 167 -11.66 1.14 2.42
CA THR A 167 -11.13 2.09 3.41
C THR A 167 -11.87 3.43 3.45
N LEU A 168 -12.88 3.63 2.59
CA LEU A 168 -13.89 4.68 2.75
C LEU A 168 -14.73 4.44 4.02
N ARG A 169 -14.82 3.19 4.48
CA ARG A 169 -15.41 2.85 5.76
C ARG A 169 -14.41 3.13 6.88
N HIS A 170 -14.95 3.47 8.04
CA HIS A 170 -14.12 3.78 9.20
C HIS A 170 -13.36 2.51 9.65
N HIS A 171 -12.03 2.57 9.60
CA HIS A 171 -11.16 1.43 9.78
C HIS A 171 -9.85 1.78 10.51
N SER A 172 -9.14 0.75 10.94
CA SER A 172 -7.79 0.78 11.50
C SER A 172 -7.04 -0.46 10.98
N ALA A 173 -5.73 -0.51 11.21
CA ALA A 173 -4.94 -1.72 11.05
C ALA A 173 -4.06 -1.89 12.29
N TYR A 174 -3.90 -3.14 12.72
CA TYR A 174 -3.05 -3.49 13.85
C TYR A 174 -2.23 -4.74 13.54
N ASN A 175 -1.15 -4.91 14.30
CA ASN A 175 -0.35 -6.14 14.34
C ASN A 175 -0.23 -6.62 15.78
N ALA A 176 -1.04 -7.61 16.15
CA ALA A 176 -1.00 -8.24 17.48
C ALA A 176 -0.07 -9.48 17.51
N GLY A 177 0.59 -9.79 16.40
CA GLY A 177 1.51 -10.92 16.29
C GLY A 177 2.94 -10.57 16.73
N GLY A 178 3.80 -11.59 16.75
CA GLY A 178 5.20 -11.47 17.16
C GLY A 178 6.19 -11.08 16.06
N THR A 179 5.73 -10.92 14.81
CA THR A 179 6.57 -10.59 13.64
C THR A 179 6.07 -9.34 12.93
N GLU A 180 6.95 -8.65 12.20
CA GLU A 180 6.56 -7.50 11.38
C GLU A 180 5.56 -7.90 10.28
N ARG A 181 4.65 -6.98 9.95
CA ARG A 181 3.75 -7.08 8.80
C ARG A 181 4.15 -6.03 7.78
N ILE A 182 4.40 -6.46 6.54
CA ILE A 182 4.82 -5.60 5.43
C ILE A 182 3.84 -5.81 4.28
N HIS A 183 3.04 -4.79 3.98
CA HIS A 183 2.12 -4.79 2.84
C HIS A 183 2.57 -3.76 1.82
N LEU A 184 2.47 -4.14 0.55
CA LEU A 184 2.41 -3.19 -0.55
C LEU A 184 0.97 -2.65 -0.65
N THR A 185 0.82 -1.35 -0.48
CA THR A 185 -0.47 -0.65 -0.52
C THR A 185 -0.59 0.19 -1.79
N MET A 186 -1.75 0.22 -2.41
CA MET A 186 -2.03 0.98 -3.63
C MET A 186 -3.40 1.63 -3.51
N THR A 187 -3.47 2.96 -3.53
CA THR A 187 -4.76 3.66 -3.62
C THR A 187 -5.36 3.45 -5.01
N LEU A 188 -6.68 3.28 -5.07
CA LEU A 188 -7.40 3.28 -6.35
C LEU A 188 -7.60 4.74 -6.76
N ALA A 189 -6.91 5.17 -7.82
CA ALA A 189 -7.04 6.53 -8.35
C ALA A 189 -8.30 6.65 -9.22
N ASP A 190 -9.06 7.73 -9.00
CA ASP A 190 -10.23 8.12 -9.80
C ASP A 190 -9.84 8.69 -11.18
#